data_AF-A0A9N9AKP3-F1
#
_entry.id   AF-A0A9N9AKP3-F1
#
_cell.length_a   1.000
_cell.length_b   1.000
_cell.length_c   1.000
_cell.angle_alpha   90.00
_cell.angle_beta   90.00
_cell.angle_gamma   90.00
#
_symmetry.space_group_name_H-M   'P 1'
#
loop_
_entity.id
_entity.type
_entity.pdbx_description
1 polymer ?
#
loop_
_entity_poly.entity_id
_entity_poly.type
_entity_poly.pdbx_seq_one_letter_code
_entity_poly.pdbx_strand_id
1 'polypeptide(L)'
;MTTRDDDSTDQQQSLSINAPSLLVSNIIASTTFQKTHSWSTASSSGEEHHLYDEELIPPGNFTMVSTWIYRSSFPKKKNFPFLKKLGLKSILTLILEEYPEQNMKFLKANNIKLFQFGIAGNKEPFVQIPEDIICAALARNHPILIHCNKGKHRTGCLVGCLRKLQRWTHTSIFDEYRRFSCPKSRSMDQQFIELFDASQVWKLVDRDHLPKWEELDIPW
;
A
#
# COMPACT_ATOMS: atom_id res chain seq x y z
N MET A 1 -68.47 -0.48 -2.75
CA MET A 1 -69.34 -0.33 -1.56
C MET A 1 -68.66 -1.07 -0.43
N THR A 2 -67.79 -0.39 0.30
CA THR A 2 -68.02 0.39 1.55
C THR A 2 -67.75 -0.48 2.78
N THR A 3 -66.56 -0.30 3.40
CA THR A 3 -66.33 0.27 4.77
C THR A 3 -66.50 -0.77 5.88
N ARG A 4 -65.75 -0.85 6.99
CA ARG A 4 -64.94 0.07 7.82
C ARG A 4 -64.22 -0.83 8.83
N ASP A 5 -62.90 -0.75 8.99
CA ASP A 5 -62.16 0.03 10.00
C ASP A 5 -62.13 -0.63 11.40
N ASP A 6 -60.99 -1.25 11.71
CA ASP A 6 -60.57 -1.69 13.04
C ASP A 6 -60.01 -0.50 13.83
N ASP A 7 -60.48 -0.36 15.06
CA ASP A 7 -60.10 0.63 16.06
C ASP A 7 -59.09 0.03 17.04
N SER A 8 -57.95 0.69 17.25
CA SER A 8 -57.13 0.69 18.48
C SER A 8 -55.90 1.57 18.29
N THR A 9 -56.01 2.85 18.66
CA THR A 9 -54.87 3.78 18.77
C THR A 9 -54.56 3.99 20.25
N ASP A 10 -53.43 3.45 20.71
CA ASP A 10 -52.95 3.62 22.08
C ASP A 10 -51.98 4.82 22.17
N GLN A 11 -52.07 5.50 23.31
CA GLN A 11 -51.60 6.86 23.55
C GLN A 11 -50.07 6.98 23.64
N GLN A 12 -49.50 8.02 23.02
CA GLN A 12 -48.08 8.38 23.14
C GLN A 12 -47.94 9.55 24.13
N GLN A 13 -47.47 9.25 25.35
CA GLN A 13 -47.13 10.25 26.37
C GLN A 13 -45.65 10.64 26.25
N SER A 14 -45.41 11.94 26.10
CA SER A 14 -44.11 12.59 26.03
C SER A 14 -43.51 12.79 27.43
N LEU A 15 -42.21 12.55 27.58
CA LEU A 15 -41.43 12.99 28.74
C LEU A 15 -40.23 13.80 28.25
N SER A 16 -40.28 15.09 28.57
CA SER A 16 -39.23 16.09 28.40
C SER A 16 -38.29 16.06 29.61
N ILE A 17 -36.99 16.21 29.37
CA ILE A 17 -35.99 16.48 30.42
C ILE A 17 -35.23 17.73 30.02
N ASN A 18 -35.39 18.79 30.82
CA ASN A 18 -34.66 20.06 30.73
C ASN A 18 -33.39 20.01 31.59
N ALA A 19 -32.29 20.61 31.09
CA ALA A 19 -31.14 21.05 31.88
C ALA A 19 -30.39 22.18 31.13
N PRO A 20 -29.64 23.05 31.82
CA PRO A 20 -29.78 24.50 31.68
C PRO A 20 -28.75 25.20 30.78
N SER A 21 -29.11 26.44 30.43
CA SER A 21 -28.40 27.39 29.57
C SER A 21 -27.08 27.89 30.17
N LEU A 22 -26.00 27.82 29.37
CA LEU A 22 -24.82 28.68 29.51
C LEU A 22 -24.48 29.27 28.14
N LEU A 23 -24.40 30.60 28.12
CA LEU A 23 -24.10 31.44 26.96
C LEU A 23 -22.69 31.15 26.44
N VAL A 24 -22.58 30.82 25.15
CA VAL A 24 -21.30 30.84 24.43
C VAL A 24 -21.48 31.70 23.18
N SER A 25 -20.81 32.86 23.19
CA SER A 25 -20.82 33.87 22.16
C SER A 25 -20.25 33.36 20.84
N ASN A 26 -20.91 33.72 19.73
CA ASN A 26 -20.44 33.49 18.37
C ASN A 26 -19.13 34.25 18.11
N ILE A 27 -18.04 33.52 17.83
CA ILE A 27 -16.82 34.08 17.24
C ILE A 27 -16.75 33.62 15.79
N ILE A 28 -17.13 34.52 14.88
CA ILE A 28 -16.83 34.41 13.45
C ILE A 28 -15.38 34.84 13.29
N ALA A 29 -14.47 33.88 13.10
CA ALA A 29 -13.08 34.17 12.76
C ALA A 29 -12.98 34.41 11.25
N SER A 30 -13.22 35.66 10.83
CA SER A 30 -12.80 36.16 9.52
C SER A 30 -11.26 36.25 9.51
N THR A 31 -10.60 35.24 8.97
CA THR A 31 -9.14 35.32 8.76
C THR A 31 -8.88 36.00 7.43
N THR A 32 -8.73 37.32 7.49
CA THR A 32 -8.21 38.17 6.43
C THR A 32 -6.83 37.68 6.02
N PHE A 33 -6.66 37.32 4.75
CA PHE A 33 -5.36 36.99 4.16
C PHE A 33 -4.49 38.26 4.11
N GLN A 34 -3.54 38.38 5.03
CA GLN A 34 -2.59 39.49 5.04
C GLN A 34 -1.58 39.32 3.90
N LYS A 35 -1.59 40.28 2.98
CA LYS A 35 -0.63 40.41 1.88
C LYS A 35 0.54 41.27 2.34
N THR A 36 1.71 40.67 2.59
CA THR A 36 3.04 41.32 2.59
C THR A 36 4.07 40.24 2.21
N HIS A 37 5.13 40.45 1.44
CA HIS A 37 5.85 41.64 1.04
C HIS A 37 6.09 41.69 -0.49
N SER A 38 5.90 42.88 -1.05
CA SER A 38 6.56 43.31 -2.28
C SER A 38 8.01 43.66 -1.94
N TRP A 39 8.97 43.07 -2.65
CA TRP A 39 10.26 43.73 -2.85
C TRP A 39 10.56 43.87 -4.34
N SER A 40 10.88 45.11 -4.67
CA SER A 40 11.06 45.66 -5.99
C SER A 40 12.26 45.06 -6.72
N THR A 41 12.15 45.12 -8.05
CA THR A 41 13.23 44.90 -9.01
C THR A 41 14.52 45.62 -8.64
N ALA A 42 15.59 44.86 -8.46
CA ALA A 42 16.96 45.30 -8.69
C ALA A 42 17.57 44.38 -9.73
N SER A 43 17.87 44.93 -10.91
CA SER A 43 18.66 44.26 -11.93
C SER A 43 20.10 44.14 -11.44
N SER A 44 20.56 42.91 -11.22
CA SER A 44 21.98 42.59 -11.10
C SER A 44 22.19 41.20 -11.67
N SER A 45 22.91 41.15 -12.78
CA SER A 45 23.44 39.96 -13.42
C SER A 45 24.19 39.06 -12.41
N GLY A 46 23.63 37.90 -12.13
CA GLY A 46 24.26 36.82 -11.39
C GLY A 46 23.40 35.58 -11.56
N GLU A 47 23.90 34.61 -12.31
CA GLU A 47 23.29 33.28 -12.45
C GLU A 47 23.41 32.56 -11.10
N GLU A 48 22.49 32.81 -10.18
CA GLU A 48 22.30 31.96 -9.02
C GLU A 48 21.63 30.66 -9.49
N HIS A 49 22.45 29.68 -9.84
CA HIS A 49 22.03 28.29 -9.94
C HIS A 49 21.59 27.81 -8.55
N HIS A 50 20.35 28.11 -8.17
CA HIS A 50 19.68 27.39 -7.11
C HIS A 50 19.64 25.90 -7.51
N LEU A 51 20.57 25.12 -6.93
CA LEU A 51 20.54 23.66 -6.93
C LEU A 51 19.32 23.21 -6.12
N TYR A 52 18.14 23.22 -6.75
CA TYR A 52 16.98 22.57 -6.18
C TYR A 52 17.26 21.06 -6.20
N ASP A 53 17.38 20.45 -5.02
CA ASP A 53 17.40 19.00 -4.88
C ASP A 53 16.20 18.40 -5.63
N GLU A 54 16.45 17.40 -6.46
CA GLU A 54 15.42 16.73 -7.26
C GLU A 54 14.32 16.16 -6.33
N GLU A 55 13.07 16.59 -6.53
CA GLU A 55 11.94 16.20 -5.68
C GLU A 55 11.74 14.67 -5.68
N LEU A 56 11.86 14.06 -4.50
CA LEU A 56 11.77 12.61 -4.35
C LEU A 56 10.32 12.17 -4.10
N ILE A 57 9.63 11.75 -5.16
CA ILE A 57 8.22 11.35 -5.09
C ILE A 57 8.10 9.81 -5.03
N PRO A 58 7.66 9.19 -3.92
CA PRO A 58 7.44 7.76 -3.87
C PRO A 58 6.30 7.32 -4.82
N PRO A 59 6.33 6.08 -5.34
CA PRO A 59 5.18 5.54 -6.06
C PRO A 59 3.95 5.50 -5.14
N GLY A 60 2.75 5.52 -5.72
CA GLY A 60 1.53 5.41 -4.91
C GLY A 60 1.50 4.10 -4.11
N ASN A 61 0.87 4.09 -2.94
CA ASN A 61 0.80 2.92 -2.05
C ASN A 61 2.18 2.35 -1.65
N PHE A 62 3.23 3.17 -1.69
CA PHE A 62 4.57 2.77 -1.29
C PHE A 62 4.68 2.62 0.24
N THR A 63 5.29 1.53 0.70
CA THR A 63 5.71 1.35 2.09
C THR A 63 6.80 0.28 2.20
N MET A 64 7.51 0.28 3.32
CA MET A 64 8.38 -0.84 3.70
C MET A 64 7.53 -1.94 4.34
N VAL A 65 7.71 -3.17 3.89
CA VAL A 65 7.03 -4.36 4.43
C VAL A 65 7.86 -4.95 5.56
N SER A 66 9.12 -5.24 5.27
CA SER A 66 10.13 -5.74 6.19
C SER A 66 11.47 -5.15 5.79
N THR A 67 12.50 -5.31 6.61
CA THR A 67 13.85 -4.83 6.28
C THR A 67 14.25 -5.33 4.90
N TRP A 68 14.53 -4.39 3.98
CA TRP A 68 14.88 -4.60 2.57
C TRP A 68 13.77 -5.05 1.62
N ILE A 69 12.53 -5.22 2.09
CA ILE A 69 11.37 -5.48 1.24
C ILE A 69 10.45 -4.27 1.24
N TYR A 70 10.20 -3.75 0.05
CA TYR A 70 9.26 -2.65 -0.17
C TYR A 70 8.08 -3.14 -0.99
N ARG A 71 6.94 -2.46 -0.85
CA ARG A 71 5.77 -2.65 -1.71
C ARG A 71 5.36 -1.33 -2.33
N SER A 72 4.75 -1.35 -3.51
CA SER A 72 4.10 -0.17 -4.08
C SER A 72 3.04 -0.48 -5.15
N SER A 73 2.39 0.57 -5.63
CA SER A 73 1.75 0.58 -6.96
C SER A 73 2.79 0.69 -8.07
N PHE A 74 2.34 0.61 -9.32
CA PHE A 74 3.20 0.65 -10.50
C PHE A 74 4.08 1.92 -10.54
N PRO A 75 5.42 1.80 -10.56
CA PRO A 75 6.32 2.94 -10.65
C PRO A 75 6.21 3.72 -11.96
N LYS A 76 6.13 5.05 -11.87
CA LYS A 76 6.16 5.96 -13.03
C LYS A 76 7.48 6.72 -13.10
N LYS A 77 7.73 7.42 -14.24
CA LYS A 77 8.94 8.24 -14.46
C LYS A 77 9.30 9.13 -13.26
N LYS A 78 8.29 9.84 -12.75
CA LYS A 78 8.44 10.78 -11.61
C LYS A 78 8.90 10.11 -10.31
N ASN A 79 8.80 8.78 -10.21
CA ASN A 79 9.21 8.03 -9.04
C ASN A 79 10.65 7.52 -9.13
N PHE A 80 11.28 7.57 -10.31
CA PHE A 80 12.61 7.02 -10.54
C PHE A 80 13.69 7.64 -9.66
N PRO A 81 13.71 8.97 -9.40
CA PRO A 81 14.68 9.57 -8.47
C PRO A 81 14.57 8.98 -7.06
N PHE A 82 13.34 8.83 -6.55
CA PHE A 82 13.07 8.19 -5.27
C PHE A 82 13.53 6.73 -5.24
N LEU A 83 13.20 5.94 -6.28
CA LEU A 83 13.59 4.53 -6.35
C LEU A 83 15.10 4.34 -6.46
N LYS A 84 15.81 5.27 -7.10
CA LYS A 84 17.28 5.27 -7.17
C LYS A 84 17.90 5.41 -5.78
N LYS A 85 17.32 6.25 -4.92
CA LYS A 85 17.80 6.44 -3.53
C LYS A 85 17.58 5.21 -2.64
N LEU A 86 16.60 4.35 -2.95
CA LEU A 86 16.39 3.09 -2.22
C LEU A 86 17.50 2.05 -2.46
N GLY A 87 18.32 2.19 -3.50
CA GLY A 87 19.37 1.23 -3.83
C GLY A 87 18.84 -0.17 -4.12
N LEU A 88 17.68 -0.27 -4.79
CA LEU A 88 17.05 -1.54 -5.12
C LEU A 88 18.00 -2.40 -5.97
N LYS A 89 18.15 -3.68 -5.62
CA LYS A 89 18.81 -4.67 -6.47
C LYS A 89 17.83 -5.37 -7.40
N SER A 90 16.56 -5.42 -7.02
CA SER A 90 15.55 -6.08 -7.81
C SER A 90 14.15 -5.48 -7.68
N ILE A 91 13.31 -5.77 -8.68
CA ILE A 91 11.88 -5.50 -8.67
C ILE A 91 11.14 -6.79 -9.00
N LEU A 92 10.10 -7.09 -8.24
CA LEU A 92 9.14 -8.16 -8.50
C LEU A 92 7.82 -7.53 -8.93
N THR A 93 7.43 -7.75 -10.19
CA THR A 93 6.15 -7.30 -10.74
C THR A 93 5.19 -8.46 -10.93
N LEU A 94 3.95 -8.28 -10.47
CA LEU A 94 2.89 -9.28 -10.57
C LEU A 94 1.94 -9.01 -11.76
N ILE A 95 2.35 -8.13 -12.68
CA ILE A 95 1.55 -7.76 -13.86
C ILE A 95 1.81 -8.73 -15.01
N LEU A 96 0.77 -9.01 -15.79
CA LEU A 96 0.86 -9.92 -16.94
C LEU A 96 1.35 -9.18 -18.18
N GLU A 97 1.03 -7.90 -18.26
CA GLU A 97 1.36 -7.02 -19.37
C GLU A 97 2.87 -6.79 -19.49
N GLU A 98 3.35 -6.53 -20.71
CA GLU A 98 4.76 -6.22 -20.94
C GLU A 98 5.22 -4.99 -20.13
N TYR A 99 6.42 -5.07 -19.56
CA TYR A 99 6.96 -3.98 -18.77
C TYR A 99 7.36 -2.80 -19.68
N PRO A 100 6.87 -1.57 -19.44
CA PRO A 100 7.12 -0.42 -20.31
C PRO A 100 8.61 -0.17 -20.57
N GLU A 101 8.96 0.14 -21.81
CA GLU A 101 10.34 0.34 -22.25
C GLU A 101 11.08 1.39 -21.41
N GLN A 102 10.40 2.47 -21.03
CA GLN A 102 10.99 3.51 -20.19
C GLN A 102 11.37 3.00 -18.80
N ASN A 103 10.55 2.11 -18.22
CA ASN A 103 10.87 1.48 -16.95
C ASN A 103 12.02 0.48 -17.14
N MET A 104 12.01 -0.31 -18.22
CA MET A 104 13.12 -1.22 -18.54
C MET A 104 14.46 -0.49 -18.70
N LYS A 105 14.47 0.68 -19.35
CA LYS A 105 15.67 1.55 -19.45
C LYS A 105 16.16 1.98 -18.07
N PHE A 106 15.26 2.40 -17.18
CA PHE A 106 15.60 2.76 -15.81
C PHE A 106 16.20 1.56 -15.05
N LEU A 107 15.62 0.37 -15.16
CA LEU A 107 16.14 -0.82 -14.50
C LEU A 107 17.55 -1.18 -14.98
N LYS A 108 17.76 -1.19 -16.30
CA LYS A 108 19.09 -1.44 -16.90
C LYS A 108 20.12 -0.41 -16.45
N ALA A 109 19.77 0.88 -16.45
CA ALA A 109 20.69 1.95 -16.06
C ALA A 109 21.10 1.91 -14.57
N ASN A 110 20.29 1.29 -13.71
CA ASN A 110 20.56 1.19 -12.27
C ASN A 110 20.90 -0.26 -11.85
N ASN A 111 21.17 -1.15 -12.80
CA ASN A 111 21.50 -2.56 -12.57
C ASN A 111 20.46 -3.32 -11.70
N ILE A 112 19.18 -3.02 -11.92
CA ILE A 112 18.06 -3.59 -11.17
C ILE A 112 17.53 -4.80 -11.95
N LYS A 113 17.52 -5.98 -11.31
CA LYS A 113 16.96 -7.20 -11.90
C LYS A 113 15.43 -7.19 -11.83
N LEU A 114 14.76 -7.43 -12.96
CA LEU A 114 13.30 -7.60 -13.01
C LEU A 114 12.92 -9.07 -12.88
N PHE A 115 12.01 -9.37 -11.95
CA PHE A 115 11.30 -10.63 -11.87
C PHE A 115 9.84 -10.36 -12.21
N GLN A 116 9.35 -10.91 -13.32
CA GLN A 116 7.99 -10.69 -13.80
C GLN A 116 7.20 -12.00 -13.74
N PHE A 117 6.12 -11.96 -12.95
CA PHE A 117 5.24 -13.10 -12.75
C PHE A 117 3.80 -12.66 -13.01
N GLY A 118 3.37 -12.87 -14.25
CA GLY A 118 2.09 -12.41 -14.72
C GLY A 118 0.91 -13.14 -14.09
N ILE A 119 0.23 -12.48 -13.16
CA ILE A 119 -1.05 -12.96 -12.63
C ILE A 119 -2.16 -12.20 -13.36
N ALA A 120 -3.06 -12.92 -14.04
CA ALA A 120 -4.18 -12.34 -14.76
C ALA A 120 -5.00 -11.40 -13.87
N GLY A 121 -5.42 -10.26 -14.41
CA GLY A 121 -6.14 -9.21 -13.66
C GLY A 121 -7.61 -9.52 -13.36
N ASN A 122 -8.09 -10.73 -13.67
CA ASN A 122 -9.50 -11.08 -13.58
C ASN A 122 -9.99 -11.19 -12.12
N LYS A 123 -11.30 -10.99 -11.94
CA LYS A 123 -11.97 -10.87 -10.65
C LYS A 123 -12.05 -12.19 -9.86
N GLU A 124 -11.56 -13.31 -10.38
CA GLU A 124 -11.71 -14.63 -9.76
C GLU A 124 -10.39 -15.20 -9.20
N PRO A 125 -10.44 -15.89 -8.04
CA PRO A 125 -9.34 -15.94 -7.09
C PRO A 125 -8.65 -17.30 -7.04
N PHE A 126 -8.32 -17.92 -8.18
CA PHE A 126 -7.65 -19.23 -8.12
C PHE A 126 -6.25 -19.23 -8.70
N VAL A 127 -5.70 -18.06 -9.04
CA VAL A 127 -4.27 -17.98 -9.28
C VAL A 127 -3.58 -17.95 -7.92
N GLN A 128 -3.33 -19.14 -7.39
CA GLN A 128 -2.42 -19.30 -6.27
C GLN A 128 -1.11 -18.62 -6.65
N ILE A 129 -0.61 -17.72 -5.80
CA ILE A 129 0.69 -17.11 -6.01
C ILE A 129 1.70 -18.25 -5.92
N PRO A 130 2.43 -18.57 -7.00
CA PRO A 130 3.32 -19.72 -7.00
C PRO A 130 4.39 -19.59 -5.91
N GLU A 131 4.74 -20.70 -5.26
CA GLU A 131 5.65 -20.73 -4.12
C GLU A 131 7.05 -20.22 -4.48
N ASP A 132 7.50 -20.44 -5.72
CA ASP A 132 8.74 -19.91 -6.26
C ASP A 132 8.77 -18.37 -6.28
N ILE A 133 7.62 -17.70 -6.41
CA ILE A 133 7.52 -16.23 -6.32
C ILE A 133 7.83 -15.78 -4.90
N ILE A 134 7.28 -16.50 -3.92
CA ILE A 134 7.49 -16.22 -2.51
C ILE A 134 8.97 -16.49 -2.17
N CYS A 135 9.54 -17.58 -2.70
CA CYS A 135 10.97 -17.87 -2.57
C CYS A 135 11.82 -16.75 -3.20
N ALA A 136 11.47 -16.26 -4.39
CA ALA A 136 12.19 -15.18 -5.05
C ALA A 136 12.17 -13.88 -4.21
N ALA A 137 11.05 -13.60 -3.53
CA ALA A 137 10.92 -12.48 -2.61
C ALA A 137 11.77 -12.65 -1.34
N LEU A 138 11.97 -13.89 -0.85
CA LEU A 138 12.71 -14.18 0.37
C LEU A 138 14.22 -14.32 0.16
N ALA A 139 14.64 -14.97 -0.94
CA ALA A 139 15.92 -15.65 -1.01
C ALA A 139 17.13 -14.71 -0.97
N ARG A 140 17.40 -13.86 -1.97
CA ARG A 140 18.73 -13.19 -2.07
C ARG A 140 18.73 -11.84 -2.79
N ASN A 141 17.57 -11.31 -3.13
CA ASN A 141 17.46 -10.19 -4.08
C ASN A 141 17.25 -8.83 -3.41
N HIS A 142 17.59 -8.73 -2.13
CA HIS A 142 17.40 -7.57 -1.27
C HIS A 142 18.42 -6.45 -1.56
N PRO A 143 18.01 -5.17 -1.65
CA PRO A 143 16.65 -4.68 -1.45
C PRO A 143 15.74 -4.88 -2.66
N ILE A 144 14.49 -5.26 -2.42
CA ILE A 144 13.50 -5.62 -3.45
C ILE A 144 12.24 -4.77 -3.32
N LEU A 145 11.70 -4.34 -4.47
CA LEU A 145 10.38 -3.71 -4.55
C LEU A 145 9.37 -4.67 -5.18
N ILE A 146 8.28 -4.94 -4.46
CA ILE A 146 7.15 -5.73 -4.93
C ILE A 146 6.05 -4.79 -5.41
N HIS A 147 5.56 -4.96 -6.64
CA HIS A 147 4.42 -4.17 -7.09
C HIS A 147 3.50 -4.93 -8.05
N CYS A 148 2.30 -4.37 -8.23
CA CYS A 148 1.41 -4.71 -9.34
C CYS A 148 0.90 -3.39 -9.94
N ASN A 149 -0.28 -3.37 -10.56
CA ASN A 149 -0.85 -2.12 -11.11
C ASN A 149 -1.13 -1.07 -10.02
N LYS A 150 -1.81 -1.46 -8.93
CA LYS A 150 -2.21 -0.53 -7.85
C LYS A 150 -1.56 -0.85 -6.50
N GLY A 151 -0.79 -1.92 -6.39
CA GLY A 151 -0.18 -2.36 -5.12
C GLY A 151 -1.19 -2.82 -4.08
N LYS A 152 -2.39 -3.27 -4.52
CA LYS A 152 -3.53 -3.62 -3.66
C LYS A 152 -3.72 -5.13 -3.54
N HIS A 153 -4.33 -5.75 -4.56
CA HIS A 153 -4.75 -7.16 -4.56
C HIS A 153 -3.57 -8.13 -4.63
N ARG A 154 -2.99 -8.34 -5.82
CA ARG A 154 -1.85 -9.26 -6.04
C ARG A 154 -0.68 -9.01 -5.07
N THR A 155 -0.29 -7.74 -4.92
CA THR A 155 0.76 -7.33 -3.98
C THR A 155 0.36 -7.58 -2.52
N GLY A 156 -0.90 -7.31 -2.17
CA GLY A 156 -1.41 -7.56 -0.82
C GLY A 156 -1.49 -9.05 -0.47
N CYS A 157 -1.85 -9.90 -1.43
CA CYS A 157 -1.83 -11.36 -1.27
C CYS A 157 -0.39 -11.85 -1.03
N LEU A 158 0.58 -11.43 -1.86
CA LEU A 158 1.98 -11.83 -1.68
C LEU A 158 2.54 -11.36 -0.33
N VAL A 159 2.26 -10.11 0.04
CA VAL A 159 2.65 -9.57 1.36
C VAL A 159 1.94 -10.32 2.49
N GLY A 160 0.68 -10.69 2.33
CA GLY A 160 -0.06 -11.49 3.31
C GLY A 160 0.55 -12.89 3.51
N CYS A 161 0.96 -13.56 2.43
CA CYS A 161 1.71 -14.82 2.50
C CYS A 161 3.05 -14.64 3.22
N LEU A 162 3.77 -13.54 2.94
CA LEU A 162 4.99 -13.19 3.64
C LEU A 162 4.75 -13.00 5.16
N ARG A 163 3.68 -12.28 5.55
CA ARG A 163 3.33 -12.12 6.97
C ARG A 163 2.97 -13.45 7.64
N LYS A 164 2.34 -14.37 6.91
CA LYS A 164 2.04 -15.72 7.40
C LYS A 164 3.33 -16.50 7.68
N LEU A 165 4.34 -16.37 6.82
CA LEU A 165 5.67 -16.94 7.06
C LEU A 165 6.37 -16.31 8.27
N GLN A 166 6.17 -15.01 8.48
CA GLN A 166 6.59 -14.29 9.68
C GLN A 166 5.73 -14.57 10.91
N ARG A 167 4.81 -15.55 10.85
CA ARG A 167 3.95 -16.00 11.95
C ARG A 167 3.01 -14.92 12.53
N TRP A 168 2.61 -13.96 11.71
CA TRP A 168 1.59 -12.99 12.12
C TRP A 168 0.22 -13.67 12.28
N THR A 169 -0.61 -13.14 13.19
CA THR A 169 -2.00 -13.59 13.32
C THR A 169 -2.81 -13.20 12.08
N HIS A 170 -3.80 -14.02 11.69
CA HIS A 170 -4.69 -13.69 10.57
C HIS A 170 -5.36 -12.33 10.73
N THR A 171 -5.74 -11.96 11.96
CA THR A 171 -6.32 -10.64 12.27
C THR A 171 -5.39 -9.50 11.83
N SER A 172 -4.11 -9.54 12.21
CA SER A 172 -3.12 -8.53 11.84
C SER A 172 -2.84 -8.53 10.34
N ILE A 173 -2.75 -9.71 9.72
CA ILE A 173 -2.50 -9.84 8.28
C ILE A 173 -3.65 -9.21 7.48
N PHE A 174 -4.90 -9.51 7.84
CA PHE A 174 -6.06 -9.00 7.13
C PHE A 174 -6.25 -7.50 7.38
N ASP A 175 -5.87 -6.99 8.54
CA ASP A 175 -5.88 -5.55 8.80
C ASP A 175 -4.89 -4.80 7.89
N GLU A 176 -3.64 -5.29 7.80
CA GLU A 176 -2.65 -4.73 6.89
C GLU A 176 -3.14 -4.81 5.43
N TYR A 177 -3.68 -5.96 5.01
CA TYR A 177 -4.23 -6.12 3.67
C TYR A 177 -5.34 -5.09 3.39
N ARG A 178 -6.31 -4.92 4.30
CA ARG A 178 -7.43 -3.97 4.11
C ARG A 178 -6.94 -2.53 4.07
N ARG A 179 -5.96 -2.16 4.90
CA ARG A 179 -5.34 -0.82 4.91
C ARG A 179 -4.77 -0.47 3.54
N PHE A 180 -4.08 -1.40 2.87
CA PHE A 180 -3.49 -1.14 1.55
C PHE A 180 -4.43 -1.41 0.37
N SER A 181 -5.50 -2.18 0.53
CA SER A 181 -6.46 -2.49 -0.53
C SER A 181 -7.70 -1.58 -0.54
N CYS A 182 -7.93 -0.82 0.54
CA CYS A 182 -8.99 0.18 0.64
C CYS A 182 -9.04 1.14 -0.58
N PRO A 183 -10.22 1.51 -1.11
CA PRO A 183 -11.56 1.07 -0.71
C PRO A 183 -12.04 -0.20 -1.46
N LYS A 184 -11.11 -0.92 -2.12
CA LYS A 184 -11.43 -2.04 -3.03
C LYS A 184 -10.96 -3.38 -2.47
N SER A 185 -11.01 -3.56 -1.15
CA SER A 185 -10.63 -4.81 -0.49
C SER A 185 -11.50 -5.98 -0.98
N ARG A 186 -10.93 -7.18 -1.12
CA ARG A 186 -11.63 -8.37 -1.60
C ARG A 186 -11.60 -9.46 -0.52
N SER A 187 -12.73 -10.11 -0.26
CA SER A 187 -12.78 -11.26 0.65
C SER A 187 -11.99 -12.45 0.11
N MET A 188 -11.98 -12.63 -1.22
CA MET A 188 -11.28 -13.76 -1.84
C MET A 188 -9.75 -13.65 -1.73
N ASP A 189 -9.20 -12.44 -1.71
CA ASP A 189 -7.77 -12.22 -1.44
C ASP A 189 -7.42 -12.63 0.01
N GLN A 190 -8.30 -12.36 0.98
CA GLN A 190 -8.11 -12.77 2.38
C GLN A 190 -8.23 -14.29 2.54
N GLN A 191 -9.22 -14.91 1.89
CA GLN A 191 -9.37 -16.37 1.85
C GLN A 191 -8.15 -17.04 1.22
N PHE A 192 -7.57 -16.47 0.16
CA PHE A 192 -6.32 -16.97 -0.41
C PHE A 192 -5.17 -16.97 0.62
N ILE A 193 -4.97 -15.86 1.34
CA ILE A 193 -3.96 -15.76 2.39
C ILE A 193 -4.23 -16.77 3.52
N GLU A 194 -5.49 -16.99 3.87
CA GLU A 194 -5.91 -17.95 4.88
C GLU A 194 -5.57 -19.39 4.50
N LEU A 195 -5.82 -19.77 3.24
CA LEU A 195 -5.59 -21.13 2.74
C LEU A 195 -4.14 -21.41 2.33
N PHE A 196 -3.32 -20.38 2.16
CA PHE A 196 -1.91 -20.53 1.75
C PHE A 196 -1.10 -21.41 2.72
N ASP A 197 -0.56 -22.54 2.25
CA ASP A 197 0.27 -23.43 3.06
C ASP A 197 1.73 -22.95 3.10
N ALA A 198 2.08 -22.24 4.16
CA ALA A 198 3.42 -21.73 4.40
C ALA A 198 4.50 -22.83 4.49
N SER A 199 4.14 -24.08 4.82
CA SER A 199 5.09 -25.18 4.98
C SER A 199 5.80 -25.55 3.66
N GLN A 200 5.14 -25.34 2.52
CA GLN A 200 5.72 -25.66 1.20
C GLN A 200 6.89 -24.73 0.84
N VAL A 201 6.80 -23.44 1.21
CA VAL A 201 7.87 -22.47 0.94
C VAL A 201 9.14 -22.83 1.69
N TRP A 202 9.04 -23.27 2.94
CA TRP A 202 10.19 -23.66 3.74
C TRP A 202 10.99 -24.85 3.17
N LYS A 203 10.40 -25.64 2.26
CA LYS A 203 11.10 -26.72 1.55
C LYS A 203 11.96 -26.20 0.39
N LEU A 204 11.64 -25.01 -0.11
CA LEU A 204 12.26 -24.40 -1.29
C LEU A 204 13.25 -23.28 -0.92
N VAL A 205 13.12 -22.70 0.26
CA VAL A 205 13.97 -21.60 0.71
C VAL A 205 15.21 -22.13 1.42
N ASP A 206 16.37 -21.67 0.95
CA ASP A 206 17.63 -21.88 1.62
C ASP A 206 17.75 -20.97 2.85
N ARG A 207 17.85 -21.59 4.04
CA ARG A 207 17.89 -20.88 5.33
C ARG A 207 19.16 -20.07 5.51
N ASP A 208 20.27 -20.49 4.90
CA ASP A 208 21.56 -19.81 5.03
C ASP A 208 21.57 -18.45 4.32
N HIS A 209 20.60 -18.24 3.43
CA HIS A 209 20.49 -17.04 2.61
C HIS A 209 19.34 -16.13 3.02
N LEU A 210 18.55 -16.50 4.02
CA LEU A 210 17.45 -15.68 4.51
C LEU A 210 17.95 -14.33 5.06
N PRO A 211 17.18 -13.25 4.87
CA PRO A 211 17.42 -12.03 5.61
C PRO A 211 17.30 -12.30 7.10
N LYS A 212 18.17 -11.66 7.90
CA LYS A 212 18.18 -11.74 9.36
C LYS A 212 16.98 -10.99 9.95
N TRP A 213 15.81 -11.58 9.82
CA TRP A 213 14.58 -11.14 10.46
C TRP A 213 14.34 -12.03 11.66
N GLU A 214 14.19 -11.44 12.84
CA GLU A 214 13.98 -12.18 14.10
C GLU A 214 12.76 -13.10 14.03
N GLU A 215 11.77 -12.75 13.20
CA GLU A 215 10.54 -13.51 12.99
C GLU A 215 10.75 -14.84 12.25
N LEU A 216 11.88 -15.01 11.55
CA LEU A 216 12.20 -16.24 10.79
C LEU A 216 13.12 -17.21 11.56
N ASP A 217 13.74 -16.77 12.66
CA ASP A 217 14.79 -17.52 13.37
C ASP A 217 14.26 -18.60 14.34
N ILE A 218 12.95 -18.68 14.57
CA ILE A 218 12.38 -19.59 15.57
C ILE A 218 12.19 -21.00 14.96
N PRO A 219 12.91 -22.04 15.43
CA PRO A 219 12.73 -23.41 14.93
C PRO A 219 11.35 -23.97 15.29
N TRP A 220 10.97 -25.04 14.60
CA TRP A 220 9.76 -25.84 14.85
C TRP A 220 9.99 -26.77 16.03
#